data_AF-W2C840-F1
#
_entry.id   AF-W2C840-F1
#
_cell.length_a   1.000
_cell.length_b   1.000
_cell.length_c   1.000
_cell.angle_alpha   90.00
_cell.angle_beta   90.00
_cell.angle_gamma   90.00
#
_symmetry.space_group_name_H-M   'P 1'
#
loop_
_entity.id
_entity.type
_entity.pdbx_description
1 polymer ?
#
loop_
_entity_poly.entity_id
_entity_poly.type
_entity_poly.pdbx_seq_one_letter_code
_entity_poly.pdbx_strand_id
1 'polypeptide(L)'
;MEKALQRQKDKREKEKTRRELLGKLFFDFAKLVFAAFVLGGLSPLFQGKAEGEVSIPAVIIAVALGISGTIVFVSIGNKVIK
;
A
#
# COMPACT_ATOMS: atom_id res chain seq x y z
N MET A 1 -10.33 -13.38 40.37
CA MET A 1 -9.45 -13.89 39.28
C MET A 1 -10.09 -13.73 37.91
N GLU A 2 -11.37 -14.04 37.74
CA GLU A 2 -12.12 -13.96 36.48
C GLU A 2 -12.08 -12.59 35.78
N LYS A 3 -12.27 -11.49 36.53
CA LYS A 3 -12.16 -10.12 35.99
C LYS A 3 -10.78 -9.77 35.43
N ALA A 4 -9.71 -10.37 35.95
CA ALA A 4 -8.35 -10.13 35.46
C ALA A 4 -8.09 -10.88 34.14
N LEU A 5 -8.60 -12.11 34.01
CA LEU A 5 -8.57 -12.89 32.79
C LEU A 5 -9.37 -12.21 31.67
N GLN A 6 -10.57 -11.72 31.99
CA GLN A 6 -11.41 -10.96 31.05
C GLN A 6 -10.66 -9.73 30.51
N ARG A 7 -10.09 -8.91 31.40
CA ARG A 7 -9.30 -7.74 31.02
C ARG A 7 -8.09 -8.09 30.15
N GLN A 8 -7.46 -9.24 30.37
CA GLN A 8 -6.34 -9.68 29.55
C GLN A 8 -6.79 -10.14 28.16
N LYS A 9 -7.92 -10.82 28.05
CA LYS A 9 -8.55 -11.18 26.76
C LYS A 9 -8.94 -9.93 25.98
N ASP A 10 -9.64 -8.99 26.61
CA ASP A 10 -10.06 -7.72 25.96
C ASP A 10 -8.86 -6.93 25.42
N LYS A 11 -7.75 -6.89 26.18
CA LYS A 11 -6.51 -6.24 25.72
C LYS A 11 -5.94 -6.93 24.47
N ARG A 12 -5.86 -8.26 24.47
CA ARG A 12 -5.36 -9.04 23.33
C ARG A 12 -6.23 -8.87 22.09
N GLU A 13 -7.55 -8.86 22.26
CA GLU A 13 -8.50 -8.62 21.16
C GLU A 13 -8.35 -7.22 20.59
N LYS A 14 -8.26 -6.19 21.44
CA LYS A 14 -8.03 -4.80 20.99
C LYS A 14 -6.71 -4.67 20.23
N GLU A 15 -5.63 -5.30 20.71
CA GLU A 15 -4.36 -5.29 20.01
C GLU A 15 -4.44 -6.00 18.65
N LYS A 16 -5.13 -7.13 18.58
CA LYS A 16 -5.36 -7.85 17.32
C LYS A 16 -6.15 -6.99 16.33
N THR A 17 -7.27 -6.40 16.76
CA THR A 17 -8.06 -5.49 15.93
C THR A 17 -7.23 -4.30 15.43
N ARG A 18 -6.38 -3.72 16.30
CA ARG A 18 -5.50 -2.62 15.90
C ARG A 18 -4.49 -3.04 14.83
N ARG A 19 -3.89 -4.22 14.97
CA ARG A 19 -2.97 -4.79 13.95
C ARG A 19 -3.68 -5.02 12.63
N GLU A 20 -4.89 -5.58 12.66
CA GLU A 20 -5.69 -5.79 11.45
C GLU A 20 -6.05 -4.48 10.74
N LEU A 21 -6.44 -3.44 11.48
CA LEU A 21 -6.75 -2.12 10.91
C LEU A 21 -5.52 -1.45 10.31
N LEU A 22 -4.38 -1.48 11.00
CA LEU A 22 -3.12 -0.94 10.48
C LEU A 22 -2.65 -1.71 9.24
N GLY A 23 -2.76 -3.04 9.25
CA GLY A 23 -2.43 -3.88 8.10
C GLY A 23 -3.29 -3.55 6.88
N LYS A 24 -4.61 -3.43 7.06
CA LYS A 24 -5.54 -3.00 6.01
C LYS A 24 -5.16 -1.63 5.43
N LEU A 25 -4.84 -0.66 6.30
CA LEU A 25 -4.39 0.67 5.87
C LEU A 25 -3.15 0.59 4.97
N PHE A 26 -2.16 -0.23 5.31
CA PHE A 26 -0.98 -0.43 4.45
C PHE A 26 -1.31 -1.09 3.11
N PHE A 27 -2.25 -2.03 3.07
CA PHE A 27 -2.73 -2.58 1.79
C PHE A 27 -3.47 -1.56 0.95
N ASP A 28 -4.21 -0.63 1.58
CA ASP A 28 -4.86 0.45 0.84
C ASP A 28 -3.83 1.45 0.30
N PHE A 29 -2.76 1.75 1.06
CA PHE A 29 -1.62 2.51 0.54
C PHE A 29 -0.90 1.79 -0.62
N ALA A 30 -0.74 0.47 -0.54
CA ALA A 30 -0.18 -0.31 -1.65
C ALA A 30 -1.03 -0.12 -2.94
N LYS A 31 -2.36 -0.22 -2.84
CA LYS A 31 -3.26 0.01 -3.98
C LYS A 31 -3.17 1.45 -4.49
N LEU A 32 -3.12 2.44 -3.59
CA LEU A 32 -3.05 3.86 -3.95
C LEU A 32 -1.74 4.21 -4.66
N VAL A 33 -0.60 3.74 -4.14
CA VAL A 33 0.72 3.95 -4.75
C VAL A 33 0.81 3.24 -6.10
N PHE A 34 0.31 2.00 -6.19
CA PHE A 34 0.22 1.31 -7.47
C PHE A 34 -0.59 2.12 -8.49
N ALA A 35 -1.80 2.56 -8.13
CA ALA A 35 -2.63 3.36 -9.02
C ALA A 35 -1.97 4.68 -9.43
N ALA A 36 -1.44 5.44 -8.46
CA ALA A 36 -0.84 6.74 -8.72
C ALA A 36 0.42 6.65 -9.59
N PHE A 37 1.34 5.73 -9.29
CA PHE A 37 2.64 5.67 -9.97
C PHE A 37 2.65 4.75 -11.18
N VAL A 38 1.99 3.59 -11.12
CA VAL A 38 1.97 2.66 -12.26
C VAL A 38 0.93 3.11 -13.27
N LEU A 39 -0.34 3.24 -12.88
CA LEU A 39 -1.37 3.67 -13.85
C LEU A 39 -1.17 5.14 -14.27
N GLY A 40 -0.86 6.02 -13.30
CA GLY A 40 -0.53 7.41 -13.60
C GLY A 40 0.76 7.57 -14.42
N GLY A 41 1.80 6.79 -14.12
CA GLY A 41 3.06 6.79 -14.88
C GLY A 41 2.92 6.27 -16.32
N LEU A 42 1.97 5.37 -16.57
CA LEU A 42 1.63 4.89 -17.91
C LEU A 42 0.71 5.85 -18.67
N SER A 43 0.05 6.81 -18.00
CA SER A 43 -0.92 7.71 -18.62
C SER A 43 -0.43 8.47 -19.87
N PRO A 44 0.85 8.91 -19.97
CA PRO A 44 1.35 9.60 -21.16
C PRO A 44 1.34 8.71 -22.42
N LEU A 45 1.38 7.39 -22.29
CA LEU A 45 1.33 6.45 -23.42
C LEU A 45 -0.05 6.41 -24.09
N PHE A 46 -1.08 6.87 -23.39
CA PHE A 46 -2.47 6.88 -23.86
C PHE A 46 -2.93 8.27 -24.31
N GLN A 47 -2.15 9.32 -24.02
CA GLN A 47 -2.40 10.68 -24.48
C GLN A 47 -1.77 10.84 -25.87
N GLY A 48 -2.53 10.51 -26.91
CA GLY A 48 -2.02 10.52 -28.28
C GLY A 48 -1.50 11.90 -28.72
N LYS A 49 -0.25 11.97 -29.18
CA LYS A 49 0.50 13.07 -29.87
C LYS A 49 0.26 14.54 -29.45
N ALA A 50 -0.57 14.83 -28.46
CA ALA A 50 -1.03 16.18 -28.17
C ALA A 50 0.05 17.02 -27.44
N GLU A 51 0.97 16.38 -26.70
CA GLU A 51 1.95 17.11 -25.89
C GLU A 51 3.31 16.37 -25.84
N GLY A 52 4.24 16.76 -26.71
CA GLY A 52 5.67 16.38 -26.62
C GLY A 52 6.00 14.90 -26.83
N GLU A 53 7.29 14.61 -27.03
CA GLU A 53 7.78 13.22 -27.03
C GLU A 53 7.65 12.62 -25.63
N VAL A 54 7.02 11.44 -25.52
CA VAL A 54 6.93 10.71 -24.26
C VAL A 54 8.34 10.29 -23.83
N SER A 55 8.78 10.75 -22.65
CA SER A 55 10.03 10.29 -22.05
C SER A 55 9.89 8.86 -21.53
N ILE A 56 10.27 7.89 -22.36
CA ILE A 56 10.28 6.46 -22.00
C ILE A 56 11.07 6.20 -20.70
N PRO A 57 12.25 6.81 -20.45
CA PRO A 57 12.94 6.64 -19.17
C PRO A 57 12.10 7.09 -17.96
N ALA A 58 11.36 8.20 -18.08
CA ALA A 58 10.52 8.70 -17.00
C ALA A 58 9.34 7.75 -16.70
N VAL A 59 8.71 7.18 -17.73
CA VAL A 59 7.65 6.16 -17.59
C VAL A 59 8.19 4.93 -16.86
N ILE A 60 9.35 4.42 -17.26
CA ILE A 60 9.98 3.25 -16.62
C ILE A 60 10.28 3.54 -15.14
N ILE A 61 10.85 4.71 -14.83
CA ILE A 61 11.14 5.10 -13.44
C ILE A 61 9.85 5.18 -12.61
N ALA A 62 8.79 5.82 -13.12
CA ALA A 62 7.51 5.93 -12.42
C ALA A 62 6.92 4.55 -12.12
N VAL A 63 6.89 3.64 -13.11
CA VAL A 63 6.40 2.28 -12.96
C VAL A 63 7.25 1.48 -11.96
N ALA A 64 8.57 1.58 -12.02
CA ALA A 64 9.47 0.90 -11.09
C ALA A 64 9.30 1.40 -9.64
N LEU A 65 9.13 2.71 -9.44
CA LEU A 65 8.84 3.29 -8.13
C LEU A 65 7.47 2.83 -7.61
N GLY A 66 6.47 2.78 -8.48
CA GLY A 66 5.13 2.28 -8.13
C GLY A 66 5.16 0.82 -7.68
N ILE A 67 5.84 -0.06 -8.43
CA ILE A 67 5.98 -1.48 -8.08
C ILE A 67 6.76 -1.66 -6.77
N SER A 68 7.92 -1.02 -6.64
CA SER A 68 8.76 -1.13 -5.44
C SER A 68 8.04 -0.60 -4.20
N GLY A 69 7.39 0.57 -4.29
CA GLY A 69 6.59 1.13 -3.21
C GLY A 69 5.43 0.23 -2.80
N THR A 70 4.73 -0.37 -3.77
CA THR A 70 3.66 -1.34 -3.51
C THR A 70 4.17 -2.55 -2.72
N ILE A 71 5.32 -3.11 -3.12
CA ILE A 71 5.94 -4.25 -2.43
C ILE A 71 6.32 -3.88 -0.99
N VAL A 72 6.86 -2.68 -0.77
CA VAL A 72 7.20 -2.19 0.58
C VAL A 72 5.95 -2.10 1.45
N PHE A 73 4.88 -1.48 0.97
CA PHE A 73 3.64 -1.34 1.74
C PHE A 73 2.96 -2.68 2.04
N VAL A 74 2.90 -3.59 1.04
CA VAL A 74 2.41 -4.97 1.25
C VAL A 74 3.24 -5.71 2.29
N SER A 75 4.57 -5.55 2.25
CA SER A 75 5.48 -6.19 3.20
C SER A 75 5.29 -5.66 4.62
N ILE A 76 5.08 -4.35 4.78
CA ILE A 76 4.77 -3.74 6.08
C ILE A 76 3.41 -4.24 6.58
N GLY A 77 2.37 -4.21 5.74
CA GLY A 77 1.03 -4.72 6.08
C GLY A 77 1.07 -6.17 6.57
N ASN A 78 1.78 -7.05 5.84
CA ASN A 78 1.98 -8.45 6.23
C ASN A 78 2.69 -8.59 7.58
N LYS A 79 3.72 -7.77 7.84
CA LYS A 79 4.45 -7.79 9.12
C LYS A 79 3.63 -7.24 10.29
N VAL A 80 2.68 -6.34 10.04
CA VAL A 80 1.84 -5.73 11.07
C VAL A 80 0.68 -6.65 11.48
N ILE A 81 0.11 -7.38 10.52
CA ILE A 81 -0.99 -8.34 10.78
C ILE A 81 -0.46 -9.60 11.49
N LYS A 82 0.73 -10.04 11.10
CA LYS A 82 1.40 -11.21 11.69
C LYS A 82 1.81 -10.94 13.14
#